data_AF-A0A3P7LZP1-F1
#
_entry.id   AF-A0A3P7LZP1-F1
#
_cell.length_a   1.000
_cell.length_b   1.000
_cell.length_c   1.000
_cell.angle_alpha   90.00
_cell.angle_beta   90.00
_cell.angle_gamma   90.00
#
_symmetry.space_group_name_H-M   'P 1'
#
loop_
_entity.id
_entity.type
_entity.pdbx_description
1 polymer ?
#
loop_
_entity_poly.entity_id
_entity_poly.type
_entity_poly.pdbx_seq_one_letter_code
_entity_poly.pdbx_strand_id
1 'polypeptide(L)'
;MIRLLVSSLPSLLLLPRFASFNLLHKPHNVPCSQLVVFGDDFTDDGVEFSVHSHGFARNSNGPIWSEYLSRMLECDEYINYAYSGARSDYSNVFFSDWSGILWQIEHHFMNRRAVPKDSLIILQVAGLSELMLQQANNNETTNIDKISENIAHAVSGLINTMDNGNIVIMNLVDPYRAPGYSIFTSSENNKLDISSAVSHINSKLWRLIIAQEHKNRQVGLFDLNAAVVDATRGLNTNEPFTYQQSNMTSLKIFDYAYYNQWYPTTLVHHKIAQKLVKFLEDL
;
A
#
# COMPACT_ATOMS: atom_id res chain seq x y z
N MET A 1 2.80 -12.97 -83.45
CA MET A 1 3.20 -14.25 -82.82
C MET A 1 4.62 -14.01 -82.27
N ILE A 2 4.76 -13.47 -81.05
CA ILE A 2 4.89 -14.15 -79.75
C ILE A 2 6.38 -14.27 -79.31
N ARG A 3 6.64 -13.70 -78.10
CA ARG A 3 7.81 -13.77 -77.18
C ARG A 3 8.97 -12.79 -77.36
N LEU A 4 9.59 -12.27 -76.31
CA LEU A 4 9.21 -11.85 -74.94
C LEU A 4 10.50 -11.28 -74.32
N LEU A 5 10.36 -10.22 -73.53
CA LEU A 5 11.38 -9.61 -72.68
C LEU A 5 12.00 -10.58 -71.69
N VAL A 6 13.29 -10.40 -71.38
CA VAL A 6 13.81 -10.53 -70.01
C VAL A 6 14.83 -9.42 -69.78
N SER A 7 14.41 -8.35 -69.10
CA SER A 7 15.32 -7.42 -68.42
C SER A 7 15.23 -7.70 -66.92
N SER A 8 16.39 -7.93 -66.32
CA SER A 8 16.57 -8.22 -64.89
C SER A 8 16.45 -6.93 -64.07
N LEU A 9 15.42 -6.85 -63.22
CA LEU A 9 15.35 -5.91 -62.09
C LEU A 9 16.14 -6.48 -60.89
N PRO A 10 16.87 -5.64 -60.12
CA PRO A 10 17.31 -6.02 -58.79
C PRO A 10 16.17 -5.82 -57.79
N SER A 11 15.92 -6.86 -56.99
CA SER A 11 14.93 -6.89 -55.93
C SER A 11 15.30 -5.93 -54.79
N LEU A 12 14.46 -4.92 -54.57
CA LEU A 12 14.49 -4.04 -53.41
C LEU A 12 13.94 -4.82 -52.19
N LEU A 13 14.83 -5.36 -51.35
CA LEU A 13 14.45 -5.94 -50.05
C LEU A 13 14.13 -4.80 -49.07
N LEU A 14 12.84 -4.48 -48.96
CA LEU A 14 12.30 -3.70 -47.83
C LEU A 14 12.34 -4.57 -46.57
N LEU A 15 13.36 -4.36 -45.73
CA LEU A 15 13.33 -4.83 -44.34
C LEU A 15 12.34 -3.96 -43.55
N PRO A 16 11.40 -4.55 -42.78
CA PRO A 16 10.55 -3.76 -41.90
C PRO A 16 11.43 -3.20 -40.77
N ARG A 17 11.48 -1.87 -40.64
CA ARG A 17 11.94 -1.21 -39.43
C ARG A 17 11.00 -1.63 -38.30
N PHE A 18 11.42 -2.60 -37.48
CA PHE A 18 10.86 -2.76 -36.16
C PHE A 18 11.19 -1.47 -35.38
N ALA A 19 10.20 -0.59 -35.28
CA ALA A 19 10.23 0.48 -34.30
C ALA A 19 10.13 -0.19 -32.92
N SER A 20 11.27 -0.43 -32.30
CA SER A 20 11.34 -0.73 -30.88
C SER A 20 10.87 0.51 -30.12
N PHE A 21 9.59 0.57 -29.78
CA PHE A 21 9.10 1.46 -28.74
C PHE A 21 9.53 0.90 -27.38
N ASN A 22 10.84 0.95 -27.11
CA ASN A 22 11.30 1.11 -25.75
C ASN A 22 11.29 2.61 -25.49
N LEU A 23 10.17 3.14 -25.00
CA LEU A 23 10.25 4.36 -24.21
C LEU A 23 11.21 3.99 -23.06
N LEU A 24 12.46 4.46 -23.17
CA LEU A 24 13.35 4.52 -22.02
C LEU A 24 12.65 5.45 -21.02
N HIS A 25 11.90 4.88 -20.09
CA HIS A 25 11.48 5.60 -18.88
C HIS A 25 12.78 5.98 -18.19
N LYS A 26 13.16 7.25 -18.31
CA LYS A 26 14.27 7.79 -17.55
C LYS A 26 13.71 8.03 -16.16
N PRO A 27 14.15 7.31 -15.11
CA PRO A 27 13.62 7.52 -13.78
C PRO A 27 13.79 9.00 -13.43
N HIS A 28 12.68 9.67 -13.13
CA HIS A 28 12.71 11.02 -12.62
C HIS A 28 13.03 10.92 -11.13
N ASN A 29 14.02 11.68 -10.65
CA ASN A 29 14.23 11.78 -9.20
C ASN A 29 12.98 12.43 -8.60
N VAL A 30 12.23 11.67 -7.81
CA VAL A 30 11.14 12.18 -6.98
C VAL A 30 11.80 12.86 -5.77
N PRO A 31 11.83 14.20 -5.68
CA PRO A 31 12.41 14.87 -4.53
C PRO A 31 11.57 14.56 -3.29
N CYS A 32 12.24 14.30 -2.16
CA CYS A 32 11.59 14.00 -0.90
C CYS A 32 12.29 14.75 0.22
N SER A 33 11.77 15.91 0.60
CA SER A 33 12.27 16.61 1.79
C SER A 33 11.71 15.99 3.08
N GLN A 34 10.51 15.41 3.02
CA GLN A 34 9.87 14.78 4.14
C GLN A 34 8.91 13.70 3.65
N LEU A 35 8.97 12.52 4.26
CA LEU A 35 7.97 11.47 4.14
C LEU A 35 7.16 11.39 5.43
N VAL A 36 5.86 11.67 5.35
CA VAL A 36 4.90 11.47 6.44
C VAL A 36 3.98 10.33 6.07
N VAL A 37 3.89 9.31 6.93
CA VAL A 37 3.00 8.15 6.69
C VAL A 37 2.00 7.95 7.83
N PHE A 38 0.80 7.57 7.44
CA PHE A 38 -0.33 7.21 8.31
C PHE A 38 -0.82 5.82 7.93
N GLY A 39 -1.29 5.04 8.90
CA GLY A 39 -1.73 3.68 8.62
C GLY A 39 -1.99 2.82 9.85
N ASP A 40 -2.07 1.52 9.60
CA ASP A 40 -2.30 0.49 10.60
C ASP A 40 -1.10 -0.46 10.74
N ASP A 41 -1.38 -1.70 11.13
CA ASP A 41 -0.44 -2.81 11.24
C ASP A 41 0.48 -2.98 10.02
N PHE A 42 0.02 -2.65 8.82
CA PHE A 42 0.79 -2.80 7.57
C PHE A 42 1.86 -1.72 7.40
N THR A 43 1.77 -0.63 8.18
CA THR A 43 2.56 0.60 8.03
C THR A 43 3.28 0.99 9.32
N ASP A 44 3.03 0.33 10.45
CA ASP A 44 3.73 0.57 11.73
C ASP A 44 5.23 0.18 11.66
N ASP A 45 6.11 1.13 11.98
CA ASP A 45 7.58 0.96 12.03
C ASP A 45 8.11 0.62 13.44
N GLY A 46 7.23 0.48 14.42
CA GLY A 46 7.52 0.11 15.79
C GLY A 46 8.19 1.20 16.62
N VAL A 47 8.10 1.02 17.94
CA VAL A 47 8.52 2.02 18.95
C VAL A 47 10.03 2.34 18.92
N GLU A 48 10.85 1.46 18.35
CA GLU A 48 12.32 1.57 18.40
C GLU A 48 12.94 2.06 17.08
N PHE A 49 12.16 2.37 16.04
CA PHE A 49 12.77 2.80 14.77
C PHE A 49 13.44 4.17 14.89
N SER A 50 12.74 5.18 15.42
CA SER A 50 13.29 6.53 15.57
C SER A 50 12.49 7.39 16.57
N VAL A 51 12.98 8.60 16.85
CA VAL A 51 12.23 9.62 17.60
C VAL A 51 10.95 10.11 16.89
N HIS A 52 10.80 9.80 15.61
CA HIS A 52 9.62 10.12 14.79
C HIS A 52 8.76 8.89 14.51
N SER A 53 9.01 7.79 15.24
CA SER A 53 8.23 6.57 15.19
C SER A 53 7.25 6.55 16.35
N HIS A 54 5.98 6.40 16.01
CA HIS A 54 4.90 6.50 16.98
C HIS A 54 4.30 5.13 17.33
N GLY A 55 4.41 4.15 16.42
CA GLY A 55 3.72 2.89 16.52
C GLY A 55 4.29 1.90 17.55
N PHE A 56 3.68 0.72 17.61
CA PHE A 56 3.98 -0.28 18.64
C PHE A 56 4.95 -1.34 18.15
N ALA A 57 4.77 -1.84 16.93
CA ALA A 57 5.53 -2.97 16.43
C ALA A 57 5.63 -2.96 14.91
N ARG A 58 6.82 -3.36 14.40
CA ARG A 58 6.95 -3.78 13.00
C ARG A 58 6.28 -5.14 12.84
N ASN A 59 5.16 -5.16 12.14
CA ASN A 59 4.55 -6.41 11.71
C ASN A 59 5.25 -6.93 10.44
N SER A 60 6.54 -7.22 10.56
CA SER A 60 7.33 -7.92 9.55
C SER A 60 8.59 -8.52 10.16
N ASN A 61 9.33 -9.32 9.39
CA ASN A 61 10.64 -9.86 9.77
C ASN A 61 11.80 -8.91 9.46
N GLY A 62 11.52 -7.63 9.23
CA GLY A 62 12.48 -6.60 8.81
C GLY A 62 11.76 -5.27 8.52
N PRO A 63 12.42 -4.34 7.81
CA PRO A 63 11.82 -3.07 7.47
C PRO A 63 10.53 -3.19 6.66
N ILE A 64 9.60 -2.28 6.90
CA ILE A 64 8.34 -2.17 6.16
C ILE A 64 8.47 -1.27 4.93
N TRP A 65 7.39 -1.17 4.15
CA TRP A 65 7.40 -0.52 2.84
C TRP A 65 7.78 0.97 2.92
N SER A 66 7.35 1.66 3.97
CA SER A 66 7.59 3.10 4.15
C SER A 66 9.05 3.39 4.53
N GLU A 67 9.67 2.52 5.34
CA GLU A 67 11.11 2.58 5.64
C GLU A 67 11.96 2.34 4.37
N TYR A 68 11.54 1.44 3.48
CA TYR A 68 12.21 1.24 2.19
C TYR A 68 12.02 2.43 1.26
N LEU A 69 10.80 2.97 1.18
CA LEU A 69 10.49 4.12 0.34
C LEU A 69 11.35 5.34 0.74
N SER A 70 11.41 5.66 2.03
CA SER A 70 12.24 6.75 2.55
C SER A 70 13.70 6.62 2.09
N ARG A 71 14.26 5.41 2.19
CA ARG A 71 15.64 5.13 1.77
C ARG A 71 15.84 5.19 0.26
N MET A 72 14.86 4.71 -0.52
CA MET A 72 14.93 4.74 -1.99
C MET A 72 14.83 6.16 -2.56
N LEU A 73 14.05 7.02 -1.90
CA LEU A 73 13.86 8.41 -2.28
C LEU A 73 14.87 9.36 -1.61
N GLU A 74 15.73 8.82 -0.74
CA GLU A 74 16.68 9.59 0.06
C GLU A 74 16.02 10.75 0.83
N CYS A 75 14.87 10.48 1.45
CA CYS A 75 14.11 11.51 2.15
C CYS A 75 14.90 12.11 3.32
N ASP A 76 14.95 13.44 3.45
CA ASP A 76 15.67 14.10 4.55
C ASP A 76 15.04 13.79 5.93
N GLU A 77 13.70 13.73 5.97
CA GLU A 77 12.93 13.40 7.16
C GLU A 77 11.93 12.27 6.89
N TYR A 78 11.83 11.32 7.82
CA TYR A 78 10.82 10.26 7.82
C TYR A 78 10.06 10.29 9.14
N ILE A 79 8.74 10.36 9.05
CA ILE A 79 7.82 10.43 10.18
C ILE A 79 6.71 9.41 9.96
N ASN A 80 6.54 8.53 10.93
CA ASN A 80 5.55 7.46 10.86
C ASN A 80 4.56 7.56 12.02
N TYR A 81 3.33 7.94 11.69
CA TYR A 81 2.22 8.02 12.64
C TYR A 81 1.37 6.75 12.68
N ALA A 82 1.69 5.71 11.92
CA ALA A 82 0.93 4.48 11.90
C ALA A 82 1.05 3.72 13.23
N TYR A 83 -0.04 3.07 13.64
CA TYR A 83 -0.09 2.24 14.83
C TYR A 83 -0.72 0.89 14.49
N SER A 84 -0.10 -0.19 14.97
CA SER A 84 -0.71 -1.51 14.96
C SER A 84 -2.06 -1.49 15.68
N GLY A 85 -3.08 -2.09 15.06
CA GLY A 85 -4.45 -2.08 15.55
C GLY A 85 -5.21 -0.77 15.32
N ALA A 86 -4.67 0.19 14.56
CA ALA A 86 -5.40 1.43 14.25
C ALA A 86 -6.74 1.11 13.55
N ARG A 87 -7.81 1.75 14.04
CA ARG A 87 -9.13 1.70 13.39
C ARG A 87 -9.28 2.83 12.39
N SER A 88 -10.38 2.78 11.63
CA SER A 88 -10.76 3.83 10.71
C SER A 88 -11.08 5.17 11.40
N ASP A 89 -11.46 5.14 12.69
CA ASP A 89 -11.81 6.31 13.50
C ASP A 89 -10.62 6.83 14.35
N TYR A 90 -10.89 7.37 15.54
CA TYR A 90 -9.88 7.85 16.48
C TYR A 90 -9.21 6.73 17.28
N SER A 91 -9.83 5.56 17.35
CA SER A 91 -9.50 4.53 18.34
C SER A 91 -8.57 3.47 17.77
N ASN A 92 -8.04 2.66 18.68
CA ASN A 92 -7.42 1.39 18.38
C ASN A 92 -8.45 0.26 18.55
N VAL A 93 -8.13 -0.93 18.04
CA VAL A 93 -8.92 -2.12 18.32
C VAL A 93 -8.80 -2.59 19.78
N PHE A 94 -7.73 -2.21 20.48
CA PHE A 94 -7.49 -2.60 21.88
C PHE A 94 -7.86 -1.53 22.92
N PHE A 95 -8.02 -0.27 22.51
CA PHE A 95 -8.29 0.87 23.39
C PHE A 95 -8.90 2.05 22.61
N SER A 96 -9.54 2.98 23.31
CA SER A 96 -10.25 4.12 22.69
C SER A 96 -9.43 5.40 22.60
N ASP A 97 -9.95 6.35 21.82
CA ASP A 97 -9.63 7.79 21.83
C ASP A 97 -8.28 8.22 21.25
N TRP A 98 -7.38 7.28 20.91
CA TRP A 98 -6.14 7.60 20.21
C TRP A 98 -5.60 6.44 19.37
N SER A 99 -4.62 6.74 18.52
CA SER A 99 -3.93 5.86 17.57
C SER A 99 -4.70 5.41 16.31
N GLY A 100 -6.00 5.69 16.20
CA GLY A 100 -6.76 5.48 14.95
C GLY A 100 -6.44 6.52 13.87
N ILE A 101 -6.82 6.25 12.62
CA ILE A 101 -6.45 7.10 11.46
C ILE A 101 -6.87 8.56 11.63
N LEU A 102 -8.08 8.84 12.11
CA LEU A 102 -8.52 10.22 12.33
C LEU A 102 -7.65 10.94 13.36
N TRP A 103 -7.31 10.23 14.46
CA TRP A 103 -6.43 10.76 15.48
C TRP A 103 -5.03 11.03 14.94
N GLN A 104 -4.46 10.11 14.16
CA GLN A 104 -3.11 10.24 13.60
C GLN A 104 -2.99 11.50 12.73
N ILE A 105 -3.95 11.72 11.84
CA ILE A 105 -3.98 12.87 10.92
C ILE A 105 -4.15 14.17 11.71
N GLU A 106 -5.10 14.23 12.64
CA GLU A 106 -5.31 15.44 13.46
C GLU A 106 -4.10 15.75 14.33
N HIS A 107 -3.52 14.74 14.98
CA HIS A 107 -2.34 14.89 15.81
C HIS A 107 -1.15 15.42 15.03
N HIS A 108 -0.97 14.98 13.77
CA HIS A 108 0.05 15.53 12.88
C HIS A 108 -0.16 17.04 12.65
N PHE A 109 -1.37 17.44 12.28
CA PHE A 109 -1.68 18.84 11.97
C PHE A 109 -1.70 19.77 13.18
N MET A 110 -2.02 19.27 14.37
CA MET A 110 -1.91 20.06 15.60
C MET A 110 -0.46 20.43 15.94
N ASN A 111 0.51 19.62 15.51
CA ASN A 111 1.90 19.73 15.93
C ASN A 111 2.86 20.32 14.86
N ARG A 112 2.44 20.46 13.60
CA ARG A 112 3.27 21.00 12.51
C ARG A 112 2.69 22.31 11.95
N ARG A 113 3.54 23.32 11.75
CA ARG A 113 3.13 24.68 11.30
C ARG A 113 3.38 24.99 9.82
N ALA A 114 4.09 24.15 9.07
CA ALA A 114 4.20 24.25 7.61
C ALA A 114 4.72 22.93 7.02
N VAL A 115 4.11 22.43 5.95
CA VAL A 115 4.60 21.28 5.19
C VAL A 115 5.47 21.77 4.03
N PRO A 116 6.75 21.33 3.92
CA PRO A 116 7.61 21.66 2.79
C PRO A 116 6.98 21.31 1.43
N LYS A 117 7.32 22.05 0.38
CA LYS A 117 6.74 21.85 -0.96
C LYS A 117 6.97 20.44 -1.52
N ASP A 118 8.15 19.89 -1.29
CA ASP A 118 8.55 18.57 -1.79
C ASP A 118 8.34 17.50 -0.71
N SER A 119 7.27 17.62 0.08
CA SER A 119 6.87 16.59 1.04
C SER A 119 6.00 15.55 0.35
N LEU A 120 6.16 14.31 0.78
CA LEU A 120 5.34 13.19 0.39
C LEU A 120 4.53 12.72 1.60
N ILE A 121 3.22 12.73 1.46
CA ILE A 121 2.27 12.38 2.52
C ILE A 121 1.50 11.17 2.06
N ILE A 122 1.60 10.07 2.80
CA ILE A 122 0.97 8.81 2.41
C ILE A 122 0.01 8.35 3.50
N LEU A 123 -1.26 8.17 3.12
CA LEU A 123 -2.26 7.52 3.96
C LEU A 123 -2.53 6.13 3.41
N GLN A 124 -2.12 5.10 4.15
CA GLN A 124 -2.70 3.77 4.01
C GLN A 124 -3.95 3.68 4.85
N VAL A 125 -5.12 3.55 4.21
CA VAL A 125 -6.38 3.52 4.96
C VAL A 125 -6.46 2.26 5.82
N ALA A 126 -6.89 2.43 7.07
CA ALA A 126 -7.11 1.34 8.02
C ALA A 126 -8.56 0.85 8.03
N GLY A 127 -8.86 -0.12 8.89
CA GLY A 127 -10.21 -0.65 9.12
C GLY A 127 -10.32 -2.16 8.94
N LEU A 128 -9.25 -2.85 8.50
CA LEU A 128 -9.25 -4.29 8.32
C LEU A 128 -9.40 -5.01 9.67
N SER A 129 -8.62 -4.61 10.67
CA SER A 129 -8.69 -5.16 12.02
C SER A 129 -10.05 -4.90 12.68
N GLU A 130 -10.70 -3.78 12.37
CA GLU A 130 -12.07 -3.46 12.80
C GLU A 130 -13.10 -4.45 12.20
N LEU A 131 -13.00 -4.73 10.89
CA LEU A 131 -13.84 -5.74 10.23
C LEU A 131 -13.62 -7.14 10.82
N MET A 132 -12.35 -7.53 11.02
CA MET A 132 -11.99 -8.87 11.48
C MET A 132 -12.38 -9.13 12.94
N LEU A 133 -12.23 -8.15 13.84
CA LEU A 133 -12.59 -8.31 15.25
C LEU A 133 -14.09 -8.29 15.50
N GLN A 134 -14.85 -7.49 14.75
CA GLN A 134 -16.31 -7.49 14.83
C GLN A 134 -16.89 -8.85 14.39
N GLN A 135 -16.25 -9.51 13.43
CA GLN A 135 -16.61 -10.88 13.05
C GLN A 135 -16.28 -11.91 14.14
N ALA A 136 -15.20 -11.71 14.90
CA ALA A 136 -14.90 -12.56 16.06
C ALA A 136 -15.87 -12.33 17.24
N ASN A 137 -16.38 -11.11 17.39
CA ASN A 137 -17.30 -10.71 18.45
C ASN A 137 -18.75 -10.71 17.95
N ASN A 138 -19.43 -11.86 18.07
CA ASN A 138 -20.83 -12.13 17.66
C ASN A 138 -21.93 -11.11 18.09
N ASN A 139 -21.59 -10.04 18.80
CA ASN A 139 -22.52 -9.07 19.40
C ASN A 139 -22.54 -7.70 18.72
N GLU A 140 -21.62 -7.38 17.80
CA GLU A 140 -21.58 -6.10 17.09
C GLU A 140 -21.93 -6.26 15.60
N THR A 141 -22.95 -5.56 15.13
CA THR A 141 -23.22 -5.47 13.69
C THR A 141 -22.15 -4.60 13.03
N THR A 142 -21.34 -5.21 12.15
CA THR A 142 -20.33 -4.50 11.35
C THR A 142 -20.98 -3.37 10.55
N ASN A 143 -20.57 -2.14 10.83
CA ASN A 143 -21.02 -0.98 10.07
C ASN A 143 -19.97 -0.60 9.02
N ILE A 144 -19.96 -1.35 7.91
CA ILE A 144 -19.08 -1.11 6.74
C ILE A 144 -19.23 0.33 6.23
N ASP A 145 -20.45 0.88 6.29
CA ASP A 145 -20.73 2.25 5.91
C ASP A 145 -20.05 3.24 6.86
N LYS A 146 -20.04 2.97 8.18
CA LYS A 146 -19.31 3.79 9.16
C LYS A 146 -17.80 3.78 8.92
N ILE A 147 -17.22 2.62 8.62
CA ILE A 147 -15.80 2.51 8.25
C ILE A 147 -15.52 3.34 6.98
N SER A 148 -16.40 3.21 5.97
CA SER A 148 -16.30 3.98 4.73
C SER A 148 -16.40 5.49 4.96
N GLU A 149 -17.31 5.92 5.83
CA GLU A 149 -17.48 7.33 6.20
C GLU A 149 -16.22 7.85 6.89
N ASN A 150 -15.70 7.13 7.90
CA ASN A 150 -14.49 7.54 8.61
C ASN A 150 -13.30 7.66 7.67
N ILE A 151 -13.12 6.71 6.74
CA ILE A 151 -12.09 6.78 5.69
C ILE A 151 -12.30 8.02 4.81
N ALA A 152 -13.54 8.30 4.40
CA ALA A 152 -13.85 9.47 3.59
C ALA A 152 -13.56 10.79 4.33
N HIS A 153 -13.85 10.84 5.64
CA HIS A 153 -13.51 11.96 6.52
C HIS A 153 -11.99 12.14 6.64
N ALA A 154 -11.23 11.07 6.87
CA ALA A 154 -9.77 11.09 6.95
C ALA A 154 -9.13 11.62 5.67
N VAL A 155 -9.52 11.04 4.52
CA VAL A 155 -9.01 11.41 3.19
C VAL A 155 -9.36 12.86 2.86
N SER A 156 -10.61 13.27 3.09
CA SER A 156 -11.04 14.65 2.81
C SER A 156 -10.35 15.64 3.73
N GLY A 157 -10.17 15.30 5.01
CA GLY A 157 -9.42 16.11 5.98
C GLY A 157 -7.98 16.32 5.53
N LEU A 158 -7.29 15.23 5.16
CA LEU A 158 -5.93 15.28 4.65
C LEU A 158 -5.84 16.16 3.39
N ILE A 159 -6.66 15.89 2.38
CA ILE A 159 -6.65 16.65 1.12
C ILE A 159 -6.96 18.13 1.37
N ASN A 160 -7.94 18.45 2.23
CA ASN A 160 -8.37 19.82 2.44
C ASN A 160 -7.40 20.65 3.28
N THR A 161 -6.71 20.04 4.24
CA THR A 161 -5.78 20.72 5.15
C THR A 161 -4.38 20.88 4.55
N MET A 162 -4.00 20.04 3.59
CA MET A 162 -2.70 20.12 2.93
C MET A 162 -2.66 21.25 1.89
N ASP A 163 -1.72 22.17 2.08
CA ASP A 163 -1.46 23.29 1.17
C ASP A 163 -0.32 23.01 0.17
N ASN A 164 0.53 22.04 0.46
CA ASN A 164 1.75 21.72 -0.30
C ASN A 164 2.05 20.22 -0.22
N GLY A 165 2.89 19.71 -1.13
CA GLY A 165 3.32 18.31 -1.16
C GLY A 165 2.40 17.40 -1.97
N ASN A 166 2.93 16.22 -2.28
CA ASN A 166 2.21 15.14 -2.94
C ASN A 166 1.47 14.31 -1.89
N ILE A 167 0.20 13.99 -2.15
CA ILE A 167 -0.60 13.12 -1.30
C ILE A 167 -0.82 11.80 -2.04
N VAL A 168 -0.42 10.69 -1.42
CA VAL A 168 -0.75 9.36 -1.91
C VAL A 168 -1.72 8.69 -0.95
N ILE A 169 -2.84 8.23 -1.48
CA ILE A 169 -3.80 7.42 -0.73
C ILE A 169 -3.64 5.97 -1.18
N MET A 170 -3.53 5.05 -0.24
CA MET A 170 -3.50 3.62 -0.51
C MET A 170 -4.79 2.97 -0.05
N ASN A 171 -5.29 2.03 -0.85
CA ASN A 171 -6.52 1.31 -0.54
C ASN A 171 -6.35 0.32 0.61
N LEU A 172 -7.47 -0.11 1.20
CA LEU A 172 -7.50 -1.07 2.30
C LEU A 172 -7.01 -2.42 1.79
N VAL A 173 -6.08 -3.05 2.52
CA VAL A 173 -5.51 -4.35 2.13
C VAL A 173 -6.57 -5.45 2.22
N ASP A 174 -6.67 -6.26 1.17
CA ASP A 174 -7.46 -7.48 1.15
C ASP A 174 -6.63 -8.64 1.73
N PRO A 175 -7.05 -9.24 2.86
CA PRO A 175 -6.31 -10.33 3.48
C PRO A 175 -6.46 -11.66 2.73
N TYR A 176 -7.21 -11.74 1.62
CA TYR A 176 -7.56 -13.00 0.94
C TYR A 176 -6.38 -13.97 0.72
N ARG A 177 -5.18 -13.43 0.43
CA ARG A 177 -3.97 -14.23 0.17
C ARG A 177 -3.16 -14.57 1.41
N ALA A 178 -3.50 -14.02 2.56
CA ALA A 178 -2.80 -14.30 3.81
C ALA A 178 -3.12 -15.74 4.26
N PRO A 179 -2.11 -16.52 4.71
CA PRO A 179 -2.32 -17.90 5.18
C PRO A 179 -3.44 -18.01 6.23
N GLY A 180 -3.49 -17.05 7.16
CA GLY A 180 -4.47 -16.97 8.23
C GLY A 180 -5.90 -16.73 7.77
N TYR A 181 -6.11 -16.18 6.57
CA TYR A 181 -7.44 -15.89 6.07
C TYR A 181 -8.26 -17.14 5.79
N SER A 182 -7.63 -18.20 5.27
CA SER A 182 -8.29 -19.48 5.04
C SER A 182 -8.78 -20.12 6.34
N ILE A 183 -7.96 -20.04 7.41
CA ILE A 183 -8.29 -20.53 8.74
C ILE A 183 -9.42 -19.68 9.34
N PHE A 184 -9.27 -18.35 9.25
CA PHE A 184 -10.25 -17.40 9.74
C PHE A 184 -11.62 -17.65 9.11
N THR A 185 -11.70 -17.73 7.77
CA THR A 185 -12.95 -17.91 7.00
C THR A 185 -13.60 -19.29 7.16
N SER A 186 -12.83 -20.31 7.54
CA SER A 186 -13.36 -21.67 7.76
C SER A 186 -14.15 -21.85 9.07
N SER A 187 -14.12 -20.87 10.00
CA SER A 187 -14.86 -20.99 11.25
C SER A 187 -16.38 -20.83 11.04
N GLU A 188 -17.17 -21.72 11.66
CA GLU A 188 -18.63 -21.85 11.45
C GLU A 188 -19.47 -20.60 11.81
N ASN A 189 -18.85 -19.56 12.38
CA ASN A 189 -19.51 -18.31 12.80
C ASN A 189 -19.36 -17.16 11.78
N ASN A 190 -18.74 -17.38 10.64
CA ASN A 190 -18.42 -16.32 9.69
C ASN A 190 -19.61 -15.89 8.82
N LYS A 191 -20.25 -14.79 9.22
CA LYS A 191 -21.36 -14.18 8.47
C LYS A 191 -20.91 -13.13 7.45
N LEU A 192 -19.70 -12.59 7.59
CA LEU A 192 -19.19 -11.51 6.76
C LEU A 192 -18.12 -12.01 5.78
N ASP A 193 -18.33 -11.74 4.50
CA ASP A 193 -17.29 -11.86 3.48
C ASP A 193 -16.39 -10.60 3.54
N ILE A 194 -15.24 -10.73 4.20
CA ILE A 194 -14.28 -9.63 4.41
C ILE A 194 -13.77 -9.09 3.08
N SER A 195 -13.43 -9.95 2.12
CA SER A 195 -12.93 -9.50 0.81
C SER A 195 -14.00 -8.70 0.06
N SER A 196 -15.28 -9.09 0.17
CA SER A 196 -16.39 -8.29 -0.36
C SER A 196 -16.53 -6.93 0.33
N ALA A 197 -16.42 -6.90 1.68
CA ALA A 197 -16.44 -5.65 2.44
C ALA A 197 -15.28 -4.71 2.07
N VAL A 198 -14.05 -5.24 1.96
CA VAL A 198 -12.86 -4.51 1.54
C VAL A 198 -13.05 -3.97 0.12
N SER A 199 -13.56 -4.78 -0.81
CA SER A 199 -13.85 -4.35 -2.19
C SER A 199 -14.86 -3.20 -2.26
N HIS A 200 -15.92 -3.25 -1.44
CA HIS A 200 -16.92 -2.19 -1.35
C HIS A 200 -16.32 -0.88 -0.80
N ILE A 201 -15.54 -0.97 0.28
CA ILE A 201 -14.82 0.18 0.87
C ILE A 201 -13.87 0.80 -0.17
N ASN A 202 -13.04 -0.04 -0.82
CA ASN A 202 -12.07 0.41 -1.81
C ASN A 202 -12.74 1.04 -3.05
N SER A 203 -13.91 0.53 -3.46
CA SER A 203 -14.70 1.13 -4.54
C SER A 203 -15.23 2.52 -4.18
N LYS A 204 -15.67 2.73 -2.93
CA LYS A 204 -16.08 4.06 -2.45
C LYS A 204 -14.89 5.02 -2.37
N LEU A 205 -13.74 4.55 -1.85
CA LEU A 205 -12.50 5.33 -1.79
C LEU A 205 -12.06 5.79 -3.18
N TRP A 206 -12.06 4.88 -4.17
CA TRP A 206 -11.69 5.20 -5.54
C TRP A 206 -12.55 6.32 -6.13
N ARG A 207 -13.87 6.24 -5.94
CA ARG A 207 -14.81 7.29 -6.39
C ARG A 207 -14.55 8.63 -5.69
N LEU A 208 -14.20 8.60 -4.41
CA LEU A 208 -13.86 9.80 -3.66
C LEU A 208 -12.61 10.48 -4.23
N ILE A 209 -11.54 9.72 -4.48
CA ILE A 209 -10.28 10.30 -4.98
C ILE A 209 -10.45 10.88 -6.38
N ILE A 210 -11.11 10.17 -7.30
CA ILE A 210 -11.35 10.68 -8.66
C ILE A 210 -12.16 11.98 -8.64
N ALA A 211 -13.16 12.09 -7.76
CA ALA A 211 -13.91 13.32 -7.62
C ALA A 211 -13.06 14.51 -7.11
N GLN A 212 -11.92 14.24 -6.46
CA GLN A 212 -10.98 15.26 -5.97
C GLN A 212 -9.82 15.54 -6.93
N GLU A 213 -9.37 14.55 -7.72
CA GLU A 213 -8.31 14.72 -8.74
C GLU A 213 -8.65 15.82 -9.75
N HIS A 214 -9.94 15.95 -10.10
CA HIS A 214 -10.43 17.01 -10.99
C HIS A 214 -10.26 18.45 -10.43
N LYS A 215 -9.82 18.61 -9.18
CA LYS A 215 -9.66 19.92 -8.50
C LYS A 215 -8.21 20.39 -8.40
N ASN A 216 -7.30 19.88 -9.23
CA ASN A 216 -5.96 20.45 -9.45
C ASN A 216 -5.00 20.30 -8.24
N ARG A 217 -5.06 19.18 -7.52
CA ARG A 217 -4.12 18.83 -6.44
C ARG A 217 -3.32 17.58 -6.82
N GLN A 218 -2.06 17.52 -6.38
CA GLN A 218 -1.16 16.37 -6.50
C GLN A 218 -1.61 15.23 -5.57
N VAL A 219 -2.77 14.64 -5.86
CA VAL A 219 -3.33 13.52 -5.12
C VAL A 219 -3.32 12.31 -6.04
N GLY A 220 -2.70 11.21 -5.59
CA GLY A 220 -2.68 9.94 -6.31
C GLY A 220 -3.29 8.82 -5.49
N LEU A 221 -4.04 7.94 -6.15
CA LEU A 221 -4.47 6.67 -5.56
C LEU A 221 -3.53 5.54 -5.98
N PHE A 222 -2.79 5.00 -5.01
CA PHE A 222 -1.95 3.83 -5.21
C PHE A 222 -2.71 2.55 -4.85
N ASP A 223 -2.87 1.64 -5.82
CA ASP A 223 -3.51 0.35 -5.59
C ASP A 223 -2.55 -0.61 -4.86
N LEU A 224 -2.60 -0.58 -3.53
CA LEU A 224 -1.81 -1.42 -2.65
C LEU A 224 -2.13 -2.90 -2.82
N ASN A 225 -3.40 -3.26 -3.08
CA ASN A 225 -3.77 -4.65 -3.36
C ASN A 225 -3.09 -5.19 -4.63
N ALA A 226 -3.11 -4.42 -5.72
CA ALA A 226 -2.37 -4.79 -6.93
C ALA A 226 -0.85 -4.83 -6.71
N ALA A 227 -0.31 -4.01 -5.80
CA ALA A 227 1.10 -4.07 -5.43
C ALA A 227 1.44 -5.33 -4.62
N VAL A 228 0.61 -5.71 -3.64
CA VAL A 228 0.76 -6.95 -2.85
C VAL A 228 0.67 -8.18 -3.75
N VAL A 229 -0.31 -8.24 -4.66
CA VAL A 229 -0.47 -9.35 -5.61
C VAL A 229 0.76 -9.55 -6.49
N ASP A 230 1.36 -8.45 -6.94
CA ASP A 230 2.57 -8.48 -7.76
C ASP A 230 3.82 -8.84 -6.94
N ALA A 231 3.97 -8.25 -5.76
CA ALA A 231 5.10 -8.48 -4.86
C ALA A 231 5.18 -9.93 -4.37
N THR A 232 4.03 -10.57 -4.17
CA THR A 232 3.91 -11.98 -3.75
C THR A 232 4.06 -12.98 -4.89
N ARG A 233 4.14 -12.54 -6.15
CA ARG A 233 4.26 -13.44 -7.31
C ARG A 233 5.55 -14.27 -7.20
N GLY A 234 5.40 -15.59 -7.31
CA GLY A 234 6.50 -16.55 -7.24
C GLY A 234 6.97 -16.89 -5.82
N LEU A 235 6.29 -16.39 -4.79
CA LEU A 235 6.56 -16.71 -3.38
C LEU A 235 5.52 -17.70 -2.83
N ASN A 236 5.85 -18.39 -1.75
CA ASN A 236 4.91 -19.21 -0.99
C ASN A 236 3.93 -18.32 -0.21
N THR A 237 2.63 -18.45 -0.54
CA THR A 237 1.51 -17.75 0.13
C THR A 237 0.61 -18.69 0.94
N ASN A 238 0.88 -20.00 0.91
CA ASN A 238 -0.01 -21.00 1.54
C ASN A 238 0.29 -21.17 3.02
N GLU A 239 1.54 -20.96 3.42
CA GLU A 239 2.01 -21.05 4.80
C GLU A 239 2.91 -19.88 5.13
N PRO A 240 2.91 -19.41 6.39
CA PRO A 240 3.87 -18.42 6.82
C PRO A 240 5.25 -19.04 7.00
N PHE A 241 6.27 -18.20 6.97
CA PHE A 241 7.61 -18.59 7.32
C PHE A 241 7.70 -19.05 8.79
N THR A 242 8.38 -20.18 9.05
CA THR A 242 8.68 -20.67 10.41
C THR A 242 10.12 -21.15 10.51
N TYR A 243 10.80 -20.81 11.61
CA TYR A 243 12.16 -21.26 11.88
C TYR A 243 12.25 -22.74 12.32
N GLN A 244 11.12 -23.44 12.47
CA GLN A 244 11.04 -24.79 13.04
C GLN A 244 11.17 -25.92 12.00
N GLN A 245 12.01 -25.76 10.97
CA GLN A 245 12.25 -26.79 9.95
C GLN A 245 13.68 -27.36 10.05
N SER A 246 13.85 -28.66 9.82
CA SER A 246 15.14 -29.37 9.98
C SER A 246 16.23 -28.92 8.99
N ASN A 247 15.87 -28.37 7.83
CA ASN A 247 16.79 -27.93 6.76
C ASN A 247 16.76 -26.41 6.55
N MET A 248 16.63 -25.65 7.64
CA MET A 248 16.43 -24.21 7.57
C MET A 248 17.73 -23.43 7.32
N THR A 249 17.70 -22.50 6.37
CA THR A 249 18.76 -21.49 6.17
C THR A 249 18.17 -20.10 6.27
N SER A 250 18.99 -19.10 6.57
CA SER A 250 18.54 -17.69 6.61
C SER A 250 17.98 -17.21 5.27
N LEU A 251 18.42 -17.79 4.15
CA LEU A 251 17.96 -17.43 2.81
C LEU A 251 16.55 -17.94 2.49
N LYS A 252 16.08 -19.00 3.15
CA LYS A 252 14.74 -19.55 2.91
C LYS A 252 13.62 -18.54 3.14
N ILE A 253 13.83 -17.51 3.96
CA ILE A 253 12.80 -16.49 4.23
C ILE A 253 12.40 -15.72 2.96
N PHE A 254 13.28 -15.66 1.97
CA PHE A 254 13.03 -14.98 0.71
C PHE A 254 12.13 -15.79 -0.25
N ASP A 255 11.84 -17.05 0.07
CA ASP A 255 10.88 -17.87 -0.68
C ASP A 255 9.43 -17.65 -0.19
N TYR A 256 9.23 -16.93 0.91
CA TYR A 256 7.94 -16.77 1.58
C TYR A 256 7.38 -15.36 1.44
N ALA A 257 6.08 -15.27 1.13
CA ALA A 257 5.37 -14.00 1.08
C ALA A 257 5.03 -13.45 2.47
N TYR A 258 4.82 -14.32 3.45
CA TYR A 258 4.30 -13.96 4.76
C TYR A 258 5.25 -14.39 5.90
N TYR A 259 5.51 -13.48 6.84
CA TYR A 259 6.36 -13.77 8.00
C TYR A 259 5.58 -14.49 9.11
N ASN A 260 4.29 -14.20 9.22
CA ASN A 260 3.33 -14.88 10.08
C ASN A 260 2.02 -15.08 9.33
N GLN A 261 0.96 -15.51 10.00
CA GLN A 261 -0.32 -15.83 9.36
C GLN A 261 -0.98 -14.66 8.61
N TRP A 262 -0.63 -13.41 8.92
CA TRP A 262 -1.36 -12.23 8.45
C TRP A 262 -0.52 -11.25 7.64
N TYR A 263 0.75 -11.13 7.98
CA TYR A 263 1.55 -9.99 7.56
C TYR A 263 2.71 -10.39 6.66
N PRO A 264 3.03 -9.57 5.64
CA PRO A 264 4.05 -9.93 4.67
C PRO A 264 5.48 -9.91 5.21
N THR A 265 6.37 -10.60 4.50
CA THR A 265 7.80 -10.50 4.75
C THR A 265 8.35 -9.14 4.30
N THR A 266 9.51 -8.77 4.83
CA THR A 266 10.23 -7.56 4.45
C THR A 266 10.57 -7.52 2.94
N LEU A 267 10.73 -8.68 2.29
CA LEU A 267 10.89 -8.78 0.84
C LEU A 267 9.66 -8.28 0.09
N VAL A 268 8.45 -8.63 0.55
CA VAL A 268 7.20 -8.16 -0.05
C VAL A 268 7.08 -6.64 0.15
N HIS A 269 7.38 -6.14 1.34
CA HIS A 269 7.42 -4.69 1.61
C HIS A 269 8.41 -3.94 0.72
N HIS A 270 9.61 -4.51 0.50
CA HIS A 270 10.60 -3.93 -0.40
C HIS A 270 10.07 -3.81 -1.84
N LYS A 271 9.43 -4.87 -2.36
CA LYS A 271 8.83 -4.85 -3.71
C LYS A 271 7.67 -3.87 -3.83
N ILE A 272 6.86 -3.70 -2.78
CA ILE A 272 5.80 -2.68 -2.73
C ILE A 272 6.42 -1.29 -2.84
N ALA A 273 7.48 -1.01 -2.06
CA ALA A 273 8.19 0.27 -2.12
C ALA A 273 8.76 0.54 -3.52
N GLN A 274 9.37 -0.46 -4.19
CA GLN A 274 9.84 -0.32 -5.57
C GLN A 274 8.72 0.06 -6.55
N LYS A 275 7.53 -0.52 -6.39
CA LYS A 275 6.37 -0.20 -7.23
C LYS A 275 5.82 1.19 -6.93
N LEU A 276 5.89 1.62 -5.67
CA LEU A 276 5.48 2.94 -5.23
C LEU A 276 6.43 4.03 -5.74
N VAL A 277 7.75 3.80 -5.77
CA VAL A 277 8.70 4.72 -6.42
C VAL A 277 8.30 4.97 -7.87
N LYS A 278 8.04 3.90 -8.64
CA LYS A 278 7.59 4.02 -10.04
C LYS A 278 6.27 4.79 -10.18
N PHE A 279 5.33 4.55 -9.27
CA PHE A 279 4.07 5.30 -9.26
C PHE A 279 4.30 6.79 -9.02
N LEU A 280 5.22 7.15 -8.13
CA LEU A 280 5.55 8.55 -7.83
C LEU A 280 6.30 9.25 -8.95
N GLU A 281 7.06 8.52 -9.78
CA GLU A 281 7.68 9.07 -10.98
C GLU A 281 6.66 9.53 -12.04
N ASP A 282 5.44 8.98 -11.98
CA ASP A 282 4.34 9.24 -12.92
C ASP A 282 3.27 10.20 -12.37
N LEU A 283 3.38 10.64 -11.09
CA LEU A 283 2.40 11.46 -10.37
C LEU A 283 2.62 12.96 -10.60
#